data_AF-A0A0M9AJI4-F1
#
_entry.id   AF-A0A0M9AJI4-F1
#
_cell.length_a   1.000
_cell.length_b   1.000
_cell.length_c   1.000
_cell.angle_alpha   90.00
_cell.angle_beta   90.00
_cell.angle_gamma   90.00
#
_symmetry.space_group_name_H-M   'P 1'
#
loop_
_entity.id
_entity.type
_entity.pdbx_description
1 polymer ?
#
loop_
_entity_poly.entity_id
_entity_poly.type
_entity_poly.pdbx_seq_one_letter_code
_entity_poly.pdbx_strand_id
1 'polypeptide(L)'
;MPRLKIKLESRRDRWRFLCPEGHRSWEPTNEHFWCATCARAHSDDVEPSFNQLRDQKTDDLLDRDEVELLTDAGPYRDVATDAGV
;
A
#
# COMPACT_ATOMS: atom_id res chain seq x y z
N MET A 1 6.45 -12.72 -12.61
CA MET A 1 7.53 -12.03 -11.87
C MET A 1 7.31 -12.26 -10.37
N PRO A 2 8.36 -12.35 -9.54
CA PRO A 2 8.17 -12.47 -8.10
C PRO A 2 7.60 -11.18 -7.52
N ARG A 3 6.53 -11.27 -6.73
CA ARG A 3 5.94 -10.13 -6.02
C ARG A 3 6.88 -9.64 -4.91
N LEU A 4 6.99 -8.33 -4.74
CA LEU A 4 7.79 -7.72 -3.68
C LEU A 4 7.06 -7.85 -2.35
N LYS A 5 7.69 -8.50 -1.38
CA LYS A 5 7.11 -8.72 -0.06
C LYS A 5 7.28 -7.49 0.82
N ILE A 6 6.16 -6.97 1.34
CA ILE A 6 6.10 -5.81 2.24
C ILE A 6 5.52 -6.28 3.57
N LYS A 7 6.28 -6.20 4.66
CA LYS A 7 5.76 -6.52 6.00
C LYS A 7 5.18 -5.26 6.65
N LEU A 8 3.91 -5.28 6.98
CA LEU A 8 3.21 -4.09 7.51
C LEU A 8 3.71 -3.67 8.90
N GLU A 9 4.18 -4.63 9.70
CA GLU A 9 4.74 -4.42 11.04
C GLU A 9 6.23 -4.05 10.99
N SER A 10 6.88 -4.23 9.83
CA SER A 10 8.29 -3.88 9.66
C SER A 10 8.44 -2.38 9.55
N ARG A 11 9.03 -1.77 10.59
CA ARG A 11 9.42 -0.35 10.58
C ARG A 11 10.26 0.01 9.36
N ARG A 12 11.09 -0.91 8.83
CA ARG A 12 11.91 -0.66 7.63
C ARG A 12 11.06 -0.56 6.38
N ASP A 13 10.10 -1.47 6.22
CA ASP A 13 9.23 -1.49 5.05
C ASP A 13 8.28 -0.28 5.09
N ARG A 14 7.72 0.03 6.26
CA ARG A 14 6.90 1.25 6.50
C ARG A 14 7.67 2.56 6.29
N TRP A 15 9.01 2.52 6.35
CA TRP A 15 9.85 3.67 6.02
C TRP A 15 10.16 3.79 4.54
N ARG A 16 10.33 2.64 3.86
CA ARG A 16 10.71 2.54 2.45
C ARG A 16 9.55 2.81 1.52
N PHE A 17 8.38 2.24 1.79
CA PHE A 17 7.22 2.38 0.91
C PHE A 17 6.38 3.57 1.33
N LEU A 18 6.04 4.42 0.36
CA LEU A 18 5.32 5.67 0.54
C LEU A 18 4.08 5.69 -0.35
N CYS A 19 3.12 6.56 -0.04
CA CYS A 19 2.10 6.91 -1.03
C CYS A 19 2.74 7.65 -2.23
N PRO A 20 2.03 7.81 -3.35
CA PRO A 20 2.54 8.52 -4.53
C PRO A 20 3.10 9.92 -4.21
N GLU A 21 2.44 10.63 -3.28
CA GLU A 21 2.83 11.95 -2.75
C GLU A 21 3.99 11.92 -1.73
N GLY A 22 4.47 10.74 -1.34
CA GLY A 22 5.62 10.60 -0.44
C GLY A 22 5.29 10.49 1.06
N HIS A 23 4.04 10.31 1.43
CA HIS A 23 3.64 10.12 2.84
C HIS A 23 3.81 8.66 3.29
N ARG A 24 4.11 8.47 4.59
CA ARG A 24 4.22 7.14 5.25
C ARG A 24 2.92 6.66 5.90
N SER A 25 1.90 7.51 5.88
CA SER A 25 0.61 7.30 6.55
C SER A 25 -0.37 6.49 5.71
N TRP A 26 0.15 5.63 4.83
CA TRP A 26 -0.68 4.79 3.97
C TRP A 26 -1.08 3.52 4.70
N GLU A 27 -2.27 3.02 4.43
CA GLU A 27 -2.82 1.78 4.97
C GLU A 27 -3.38 0.96 3.80
N PRO A 28 -3.16 -0.36 3.78
CA PRO A 28 -3.82 -1.23 2.83
C PRO A 28 -5.30 -1.37 3.22
N THR A 29 -6.17 -1.07 2.28
CA THR A 29 -7.62 -1.29 2.34
C THR A 29 -7.97 -2.41 1.34
N ASN A 30 -9.23 -2.87 1.34
CA ASN A 30 -9.70 -3.84 0.36
C ASN A 30 -9.35 -3.37 -1.06
N GLU A 31 -8.45 -4.11 -1.72
CA GLU A 31 -8.02 -3.92 -3.12
C GLU A 31 -7.22 -2.64 -3.46
N HIS A 32 -7.13 -1.66 -2.55
CA HIS A 32 -6.39 -0.41 -2.78
C HIS A 32 -5.65 0.07 -1.52
N PHE A 33 -4.71 0.99 -1.71
CA PHE A 33 -4.05 1.70 -0.61
C PHE A 33 -4.78 3.01 -0.33
N TRP A 34 -4.78 3.40 0.93
CA TRP A 34 -5.38 4.65 1.38
C TRP A 34 -4.40 5.44 2.22
N CYS A 35 -4.28 6.75 2.03
CA CYS A 35 -3.41 7.60 2.84
C CYS A 35 -4.18 8.59 3.72
N ALA A 36 -3.98 8.49 5.03
CA ALA A 36 -4.61 9.35 6.02
C ALA A 36 -4.18 10.82 5.94
N THR A 37 -2.98 11.10 5.41
CA THR A 37 -2.50 12.47 5.23
C THR A 37 -3.14 13.10 4.00
N CYS A 38 -3.18 12.37 2.87
CA CYS A 38 -3.87 12.81 1.66
C CYS A 38 -5.35 13.07 1.92
N ALA A 39 -6.02 12.19 2.67
CA ALA A 39 -7.43 12.35 3.00
C ALA A 39 -7.73 13.60 3.85
N ARG A 40 -6.76 14.06 4.64
CA ARG A 40 -6.86 15.26 5.47
C ARG A 40 -6.46 16.54 4.74
N ALA A 41 -5.78 16.45 3.60
CA ALA A 41 -5.30 17.61 2.87
C ALA A 41 -6.45 18.43 2.25
N HIS A 42 -7.63 17.84 2.05
CA HIS A 42 -8.81 18.49 1.44
C HIS A 42 -8.49 19.24 0.13
N SER A 43 -7.55 18.71 -0.66
CA SER A 43 -7.16 19.25 -1.95
C SER A 43 -7.76 18.36 -3.04
N ASP A 44 -8.38 18.99 -4.04
CA ASP A 44 -8.93 18.29 -5.21
C ASP A 44 -7.84 17.68 -6.11
N ASP A 45 -6.58 18.05 -5.89
CA ASP A 45 -5.43 17.57 -6.66
C ASP A 45 -4.82 16.28 -6.08
N VAL A 46 -5.27 15.84 -4.90
CA VAL A 46 -4.66 14.71 -4.17
C VAL A 46 -5.70 13.62 -3.92
N GLU A 47 -5.52 12.47 -4.58
CA GLU A 47 -6.35 11.30 -4.33
C GLU A 47 -5.87 10.50 -3.11
N PRO A 48 -6.70 10.36 -2.05
CA PRO A 48 -6.32 9.59 -0.87
C PRO A 48 -6.32 8.09 -1.11
N SER A 49 -7.03 7.61 -2.13
CA SER A 49 -7.11 6.20 -2.51
C SER A 49 -6.34 5.95 -3.81
N PHE A 50 -5.45 4.96 -3.82
CA PHE A 50 -4.56 4.69 -4.94
C PHE A 50 -4.13 3.21 -4.96
N ASN A 51 -3.69 2.71 -6.11
CA ASN A 51 -3.26 1.31 -6.27
C ASN A 51 -1.74 1.12 -6.27
N GLN A 52 -0.98 2.21 -6.10
CA GLN A 52 0.47 2.22 -6.27
C GLN A 52 1.20 2.69 -5.02
N LEU A 53 2.29 2.02 -4.67
CA LEU A 53 3.22 2.47 -3.65
C LEU A 53 4.51 2.95 -4.28
N ARG A 54 5.02 4.09 -3.83
CA ARG A 54 6.35 4.56 -4.20
C ARG A 54 7.40 3.83 -3.35
N ASP A 55 8.36 3.19 -4.00
CA ASP A 55 9.54 2.65 -3.33
C ASP A 55 10.61 3.73 -3.19
N GLN A 56 10.81 4.26 -1.98
CA GLN A 56 11.83 5.29 -1.73
C GLN A 56 13.26 4.84 -2.09
N LYS A 57 13.52 3.52 -2.14
CA LYS A 57 14.85 3.00 -2.46
C LYS A 57 15.18 3.13 -3.95
N THR A 58 14.21 2.87 -4.82
CA THR A 58 14.41 2.84 -6.29
C THR A 58 13.74 4.02 -6.99
N ASP A 59 12.86 4.72 -6.29
CA ASP A 59 11.96 5.76 -6.77
C ASP A 59 10.91 5.27 -7.79
N ASP A 60 10.68 3.96 -7.85
CA ASP A 60 9.66 3.36 -8.71
C ASP A 60 8.28 3.37 -8.05
N LEU A 61 7.24 3.43 -8.88
CA LEU A 61 5.86 3.16 -8.48
C LEU A 61 5.59 1.66 -8.68
N LEU A 62 5.20 0.98 -7.61
CA LEU A 62 4.86 -0.42 -7.59
C LEU A 62 3.35 -0.58 -7.52
N ASP A 63 2.78 -1.30 -8.48
CA ASP A 63 1.35 -1.60 -8.48
C ASP A 63 0.97 -2.63 -7.40
N ARG A 64 -0.32 -2.65 -7.02
CA ARG A 64 -0.86 -3.53 -5.97
C ARG A 64 -0.64 -5.02 -6.25
N ASP A 65 -0.61 -5.41 -7.52
CA ASP A 65 -0.36 -6.77 -8.01
C ASP A 65 1.13 -7.13 -8.08
N GLU A 66 2.02 -6.14 -8.06
CA GLU A 66 3.47 -6.33 -7.96
C GLU A 66 3.95 -6.55 -6.52
N VAL A 67 3.11 -6.25 -5.52
CA VAL A 67 3.45 -6.37 -4.11
C VAL A 67 2.64 -7.46 -3.40
N GLU A 68 3.27 -8.12 -2.43
CA GLU A 68 2.64 -9.06 -1.52
C GLU A 68 2.74 -8.50 -0.10
N LEU A 69 1.60 -8.09 0.45
CA LEU A 69 1.50 -7.56 1.80
C LEU A 69 1.50 -8.72 2.79
N LEU A 70 2.36 -8.64 3.79
CA LEU A 70 2.50 -9.63 4.86
C LEU A 70 2.19 -8.98 6.20
N THR A 71 1.42 -9.69 7.01
CA THR A 71 1.27 -9.43 8.44
C THR A 71 2.01 -10.51 9.24
N ASP A 72 2.11 -10.32 10.56
CA ASP A 72 2.63 -11.33 11.48
C ASP A 72 1.79 -12.62 11.46
N ALA A 73 0.51 -12.52 11.07
CA ALA A 73 -0.39 -13.66 10.91
C ALA A 73 -0.28 -14.36 9.53
N GLY A 74 0.50 -13.82 8.59
CA GLY A 74 0.70 -14.37 7.25
C GLY A 74 0.36 -13.38 6.13
N PRO A 75 0.15 -13.85 4.88
CA PRO A 75 -0.23 -12.97 3.77
C PRO A 75 -1.54 -12.24 4.09
N TYR A 76 -1.54 -10.92 3.89
CA TYR A 76 -2.75 -10.11 3.98
C TYR A 76 -3.70 -10.56 2.87
N ARG A 77 -4.85 -11.11 3.26
CA ARG A 77 -5.89 -11.54 2.34
C ARG A 77 -7.01 -10.52 2.34
N ASP A 78 -7.25 -9.92 1.19
CA ASP A 78 -8.45 -9.14 0.94
C ASP A 78 -9.66 -10.07 1.06
N VAL A 79 -10.54 -9.80 2.03
CA VAL A 79 -11.76 -10.58 2.28
C VAL A 79 -12.81 -10.46 1.16
N ALA A 80 -12.57 -9.62 0.14
CA ALA A 80 -13.49 -9.39 -0.97
C ALA A 80 -13.55 -10.53 -2.01
N THR A 81 -12.56 -11.44 -2.02
CA THR A 81 -12.40 -12.44 -3.11
C THR A 81 -12.63 -13.90 -2.69
N ASP A 82 -13.36 -14.16 -1.60
CA ASP A 82 -13.71 -15.54 -1.20
C ASP A 82 -15.22 -15.86 -1.26
N ALA A 83 -16.02 -15.03 -1.95
CA ALA A 83 -17.38 -15.38 -2.32
C ALA A 83 -17.40 -16.19 -3.64
N GLY A 84 -16.69 -17.31 -3.65
CA GLY A 84 -16.83 -18.35 -4.67
C GLY A 84 -17.53 -19.56 -4.05
N VAL A 85 -18.86 -19.47 -3.88
CA VAL A 85 -19.74 -20.59 -3.49
C VAL A 85 -20.22 -21.32 -4.72
#